data_AF-A0A2V9HZ42-F1
#
_entry.id   AF-A0A2V9HZ42-F1
#
_cell.length_a   1.000
_cell.length_b   1.000
_cell.length_c   1.000
_cell.angle_alpha   90.00
_cell.angle_beta   90.00
_cell.angle_gamma   90.00
#
_symmetry.space_group_name_H-M   'P 1'
#
loop_
_entity.id
_entity.type
_entity.pdbx_description
1 polymer ?
#
loop_
_entity_poly.entity_id
_entity_poly.type
_entity_poly.pdbx_seq_one_letter_code
_entity_poly.pdbx_strand_id
1 'polypeptide(L)'
;MGSTIPRSTPPQALRRSDFLRFSRATLWGLGTSWPTSRGPGAGATWLSPVLKNVPFEEGTYHGYGIHHSLRADPRFANDPSHADDELRSLVDAAHQLGLYVILDIVLNHTGNVFAYQWDVGEKTCLDSKGAEASFRRVA
;
A
#
# COMPACT_ATOMS: atom_id res chain seq x y z
N MET A 1 -20.59 -31.30 42.28
CA MET A 1 -19.45 -30.53 41.76
C MET A 1 -19.81 -30.02 40.38
N GLY A 2 -20.26 -28.77 40.26
CA GLY A 2 -20.51 -28.12 38.97
C GLY A 2 -19.37 -27.16 38.68
N SER A 3 -18.46 -27.54 37.78
CA SER A 3 -17.40 -26.66 37.32
C SER A 3 -17.98 -25.73 36.26
N THR A 4 -18.12 -24.44 36.59
CA THR A 4 -18.44 -23.39 35.62
C THR A 4 -17.19 -23.03 34.85
N ILE A 5 -17.17 -23.32 33.54
CA ILE A 5 -16.14 -22.83 32.62
C ILE A 5 -16.27 -21.30 32.56
N PRO A 6 -15.24 -20.51 32.91
CA PRO A 6 -15.31 -19.07 32.78
C PRO A 6 -15.41 -18.72 31.29
N ARG A 7 -16.46 -17.97 30.92
CA ARG A 7 -16.54 -17.37 29.59
C ARG A 7 -15.37 -16.38 29.47
N SER A 8 -14.42 -16.68 28.60
CA SER A 8 -13.38 -15.71 28.23
C SER A 8 -14.05 -14.47 27.64
N THR A 9 -13.53 -13.30 28.00
CA THR A 9 -13.92 -12.04 27.38
C THR A 9 -13.70 -12.16 25.86
N PRO A 10 -14.70 -11.86 25.01
CA PRO A 10 -14.48 -11.86 23.58
C PRO A 10 -13.32 -10.90 23.26
N PRO A 11 -12.43 -11.25 22.31
CA PRO A 11 -11.32 -10.37 21.94
C PRO A 11 -11.86 -8.97 21.63
N GLN A 12 -11.15 -7.94 22.09
CA GLN A 12 -11.53 -6.56 21.83
C GLN A 12 -11.77 -6.38 20.33
N ALA A 13 -12.93 -5.82 19.98
CA ALA A 13 -13.25 -5.52 18.59
C ALA A 13 -12.15 -4.61 18.03
N LEU A 14 -11.53 -5.05 16.93
CA LEU A 14 -10.55 -4.25 16.20
C LEU A 14 -11.17 -2.89 15.86
N ARG A 15 -10.47 -1.79 16.17
CA ARG A 15 -10.98 -0.46 15.83
C ARG A 15 -10.80 -0.23 14.33
N ARG A 16 -11.67 0.60 13.73
CA ARG A 16 -11.57 0.99 12.32
C ARG A 16 -10.18 1.55 11.96
N SER A 17 -9.55 2.24 12.90
CA SER A 17 -8.17 2.75 12.78
C SER A 17 -7.13 1.65 12.55
N ASP A 18 -7.38 0.44 13.04
CA ASP A 18 -6.43 -0.66 12.98
C ASP A 18 -6.42 -1.29 11.58
N PHE A 19 -7.56 -1.22 10.86
CA PHE A 19 -7.68 -1.67 9.47
C PHE A 19 -7.02 -0.73 8.45
N LEU A 20 -6.89 0.56 8.78
CA LEU A 20 -6.33 1.57 7.88
C LEU A 20 -4.80 1.71 7.98
N ARG A 21 -4.16 0.87 8.81
CA ARG A 21 -2.71 0.89 9.03
C ARG A 21 -2.02 -0.16 8.18
N PHE A 22 -0.78 0.16 7.82
CA PHE A 22 0.10 -0.80 7.17
C PHE A 22 0.41 -1.98 8.11
N SER A 23 0.12 -3.19 7.65
CA SER A 23 0.20 -4.42 8.45
C SER A 23 1.59 -5.06 8.50
N ARG A 24 2.62 -4.45 7.88
CA ARG A 24 4.01 -4.94 7.80
C ARG A 24 4.22 -6.22 7.00
N ALA A 25 3.27 -6.60 6.13
CA ALA A 25 3.50 -7.67 5.17
C ALA A 25 4.62 -7.27 4.19
N THR A 26 5.53 -8.19 3.90
CA THR A 26 6.69 -7.96 3.01
C THR A 26 6.64 -8.82 1.75
N LEU A 27 7.36 -8.39 0.71
CA LEU A 27 7.54 -9.11 -0.55
C LEU A 27 8.21 -10.47 -0.29
N TRP A 28 9.25 -10.51 0.55
CA TRP A 28 9.85 -11.76 1.00
C TRP A 28 8.82 -12.70 1.64
N GLY A 29 8.01 -12.18 2.58
CA GLY A 29 6.96 -12.95 3.24
C GLY A 29 5.98 -13.56 2.24
N LEU A 30 5.54 -12.78 1.24
CA LEU A 30 4.68 -13.26 0.17
C LEU A 30 5.35 -14.36 -0.66
N GLY A 31 6.61 -14.17 -1.09
CA GLY A 31 7.35 -15.16 -1.87
C GLY A 31 7.49 -16.51 -1.17
N THR A 32 7.74 -16.50 0.14
CA THR A 32 7.83 -17.73 0.95
C THR A 32 6.50 -18.47 1.13
N SER A 33 5.37 -17.79 0.93
CA SER A 33 4.03 -18.36 1.12
C SER A 33 3.49 -19.11 -0.10
N TRP A 34 4.04 -18.87 -1.30
CA TRP A 34 3.48 -19.42 -2.54
C TRP A 34 3.40 -20.93 -2.63
N PRO A 35 4.40 -21.70 -2.13
CA PRO A 35 4.29 -23.16 -2.14
C PRO A 35 3.06 -23.68 -1.36
N THR A 36 2.62 -22.97 -0.33
CA THR A 36 1.47 -23.37 0.51
C THR A 36 0.15 -22.71 0.09
N SER A 37 0.19 -21.56 -0.61
CA SER A 37 -1.01 -20.83 -1.06
C SER A 37 -1.50 -21.24 -2.45
N ARG A 38 -0.76 -22.09 -3.18
CA ARG A 38 -1.16 -22.55 -4.51
C ARG A 38 -2.31 -23.54 -4.42
N GLY A 39 -3.54 -23.05 -4.60
CA GLY A 39 -4.68 -23.90 -4.91
C GLY A 39 -4.50 -24.58 -6.29
N PRO A 40 -5.04 -25.79 -6.50
CA PRO A 40 -5.00 -26.43 -7.81
C PRO A 40 -5.67 -25.53 -8.86
N GLY A 41 -4.92 -25.13 -9.89
CA GLY A 41 -5.44 -24.35 -11.03
C GLY A 41 -5.11 -22.85 -11.07
N ALA A 42 -4.53 -22.27 -10.02
CA ALA A 42 -4.08 -20.87 -10.07
C ALA A 42 -2.81 -20.73 -10.95
N GLY A 43 -2.88 -19.86 -11.96
CA GLY A 43 -1.79 -19.57 -12.91
C GLY A 43 -1.24 -18.14 -12.82
N ALA A 44 -1.80 -17.29 -11.97
CA ALA A 44 -1.36 -15.91 -11.79
C ALA A 44 -1.62 -15.41 -10.36
N THR A 45 -0.88 -14.38 -9.94
CA THR A 45 -1.12 -13.59 -8.74
C THR A 45 -1.26 -12.11 -9.12
N TRP A 46 -2.15 -11.39 -8.43
CA TRP A 46 -2.34 -9.95 -8.61
C TRP A 46 -1.89 -9.23 -7.34
N LEU A 47 -0.88 -8.37 -7.50
CA LEU A 47 -0.41 -7.48 -6.44
C LEU A 47 -1.14 -6.14 -6.52
N SER A 48 -1.71 -5.68 -5.41
CA SER A 48 -2.08 -4.28 -5.21
C SER A 48 -0.89 -3.36 -5.50
N PRO A 49 -1.06 -2.04 -5.73
CA PRO A 49 0.04 -1.19 -6.15
C PRO A 49 1.21 -1.24 -5.16
N VAL A 50 2.37 -1.71 -5.63
CA VAL A 50 3.59 -1.91 -4.82
C VAL A 50 4.57 -0.74 -4.90
N LEU A 51 4.18 0.34 -5.58
CA LEU A 51 5.03 1.50 -5.84
C LEU A 51 4.99 2.50 -4.68
N LYS A 52 6.04 3.31 -4.55
CA LYS A 52 6.26 4.16 -3.38
C LYS A 52 5.13 5.17 -3.15
N ASN A 53 4.46 5.08 -2.00
CA ASN A 53 3.38 5.99 -1.58
C ASN A 53 3.90 7.17 -0.76
N VAL A 54 3.12 8.24 -0.69
CA VAL A 54 3.41 9.43 0.14
C VAL A 54 3.59 9.06 1.62
N PRO A 55 4.68 9.51 2.29
CA PRO A 55 5.00 9.06 3.65
C PRO A 55 4.24 9.82 4.75
N PHE A 56 3.64 10.97 4.43
CA PHE A 56 3.02 11.87 5.40
C PHE A 56 1.50 11.72 5.50
N GLU A 57 0.88 10.89 4.64
CA GLU A 57 -0.55 10.58 4.72
C GLU A 57 -0.77 9.25 5.43
N GLU A 58 -1.70 9.25 6.38
CA GLU A 58 -2.24 8.02 6.92
C GLU A 58 -3.08 7.29 5.86
N GLY A 59 -3.28 5.98 6.01
CA GLY A 59 -4.13 5.20 5.11
C GLY A 59 -3.46 4.75 3.80
N THR A 60 -2.22 5.11 3.53
CA THR A 60 -1.48 4.71 2.30
C THR A 60 -1.03 3.24 2.25
N TYR A 61 -1.60 2.37 3.08
CA TYR A 61 -1.30 0.95 3.10
C TYR A 61 -1.81 0.23 1.84
N HIS A 62 -2.86 0.76 1.20
CA HIS A 62 -3.51 0.17 0.05
C HIS A 62 -2.77 0.39 -1.28
N GLY A 63 -1.74 1.24 -1.31
CA GLY A 63 -0.86 1.40 -2.49
C GLY A 63 -1.25 2.51 -3.48
N TYR A 64 -2.52 2.92 -3.54
CA TYR A 64 -2.99 3.95 -4.49
C TYR A 64 -2.50 5.40 -4.29
N GLY A 65 -1.83 5.75 -3.18
CA GLY A 65 -1.29 7.10 -2.93
C GLY A 65 0.14 7.31 -3.47
N ILE A 66 0.42 6.90 -4.71
CA ILE A 66 1.77 6.85 -5.29
C ILE A 66 2.39 8.25 -5.42
N HIS A 67 3.65 8.43 -5.04
CA HIS A 67 4.45 9.63 -5.39
C HIS A 67 5.71 9.33 -6.21
N HIS A 68 6.09 8.05 -6.34
CA HIS A 68 7.24 7.67 -7.17
C HIS A 68 6.93 6.38 -7.93
N SER A 69 6.53 6.52 -9.20
CA SER A 69 6.01 5.41 -10.02
C SER A 69 7.06 4.44 -10.54
N LEU A 70 8.35 4.73 -10.37
CA LEU A 70 9.45 3.90 -10.85
C LEU A 70 10.17 3.11 -9.75
N ARG A 71 9.71 3.19 -8.49
CA ARG A 71 10.38 2.57 -7.34
C ARG A 71 9.37 1.80 -6.50
N ALA A 72 9.74 0.60 -6.09
CA ALA A 72 9.00 -0.16 -5.11
C ALA A 72 8.92 0.61 -3.78
N ASP A 73 7.82 0.43 -3.05
CA ASP A 73 7.65 1.03 -1.74
C ASP A 73 8.55 0.28 -0.72
N PRO A 74 9.49 0.98 -0.06
CA PRO A 74 10.40 0.35 0.89
C PRO A 74 9.69 -0.28 2.09
N ARG A 75 8.42 0.08 2.35
CA ARG A 75 7.62 -0.52 3.43
C ARG A 75 7.30 -1.99 3.16
N PHE A 76 7.27 -2.42 1.89
CA PHE A 76 7.07 -3.83 1.53
C PHE A 76 8.37 -4.64 1.52
N ALA A 77 9.53 -4.01 1.62
CA ALA A 77 10.81 -4.71 1.59
C ALA A 77 11.21 -5.16 2.99
N ASN A 78 11.95 -6.27 3.07
CA ASN A 78 12.63 -6.66 4.30
C ASN A 78 13.82 -5.72 4.58
N ASP A 79 14.58 -5.38 3.53
CA ASP A 79 15.56 -4.31 3.51
C ASP A 79 15.06 -3.14 2.63
N PRO A 80 14.66 -2.01 3.24
CA PRO A 80 14.23 -0.80 2.53
C PRO A 80 15.17 -0.30 1.42
N SER A 81 16.47 -0.57 1.52
CA SER A 81 17.46 -0.14 0.52
C SER A 81 17.47 -1.01 -0.74
N HIS A 82 16.89 -2.21 -0.68
CA HIS A 82 16.85 -3.21 -1.75
C HIS A 82 15.42 -3.50 -2.26
N ALA A 83 14.47 -2.59 -2.01
CA ALA A 83 13.05 -2.81 -2.33
C ALA A 83 12.77 -3.20 -3.79
N ASP A 84 13.46 -2.59 -4.75
CA ASP A 84 13.27 -2.92 -6.17
C ASP A 84 13.81 -4.31 -6.51
N ASP A 85 14.90 -4.72 -5.88
CA ASP A 85 15.52 -6.03 -6.09
C ASP A 85 14.71 -7.14 -5.42
N GLU A 86 14.11 -6.87 -4.26
CA GLU A 86 13.16 -7.78 -3.62
C GLU A 86 11.90 -7.97 -4.47
N LEU A 87 11.38 -6.91 -5.10
CA LEU A 87 10.24 -7.02 -6.02
C LEU A 87 10.59 -7.86 -7.26
N ARG A 88 11.77 -7.67 -7.84
CA ARG A 88 12.26 -8.51 -8.95
C ARG A 88 12.41 -9.97 -8.52
N SER A 89 13.02 -10.20 -7.37
CA SER A 89 13.22 -11.55 -6.81
C SER A 89 11.88 -12.26 -6.56
N LEU A 90 10.87 -11.52 -6.08
CA LEU A 90 9.52 -12.02 -5.95
C LEU A 90 8.98 -12.46 -7.32
N VAL A 91 9.01 -11.58 -8.33
CA VAL A 91 8.53 -11.89 -9.69
C VAL A 91 9.26 -13.12 -10.28
N ASP A 92 10.57 -13.21 -10.11
CA ASP A 92 11.37 -14.35 -10.58
C ASP A 92 10.95 -15.66 -9.90
N ALA A 93 10.73 -15.65 -8.58
CA ALA A 93 10.24 -16.81 -7.85
C ALA A 93 8.82 -17.22 -8.32
N ALA A 94 7.96 -16.28 -8.72
CA ALA A 94 6.62 -16.59 -9.23
C ALA A 94 6.74 -17.30 -10.58
N HIS A 95 7.58 -16.78 -11.47
CA HIS A 95 7.81 -17.38 -12.77
C HIS A 95 8.42 -18.78 -12.66
N GLN A 96 9.32 -19.02 -11.71
CA GLN A 96 9.86 -20.37 -11.44
C GLN A 96 8.78 -21.38 -11.03
N LEU A 97 7.69 -20.90 -10.41
CA LEU A 97 6.53 -21.72 -10.04
C LEU A 97 5.47 -21.82 -11.16
N GLY A 98 5.72 -21.20 -12.32
CA GLY A 98 4.78 -21.12 -13.43
C GLY A 98 3.60 -20.18 -13.17
N LEU A 99 3.78 -19.16 -12.32
CA LEU A 99 2.78 -18.14 -12.02
C LEU A 99 3.11 -16.84 -12.77
N TYR A 100 2.11 -16.24 -13.41
CA TYR A 100 2.19 -14.86 -13.88
C TYR A 100 2.00 -13.87 -12.73
N VAL A 101 2.60 -12.69 -12.84
CA VAL A 101 2.41 -11.58 -11.91
C VAL A 101 1.70 -10.43 -12.61
N ILE A 102 0.55 -10.03 -12.08
CA ILE A 102 -0.20 -8.85 -12.52
C ILE A 102 0.09 -7.72 -11.54
N LEU A 103 0.61 -6.61 -12.04
CA LEU A 103 0.83 -5.40 -11.26
C LEU A 103 -0.35 -4.44 -11.43
N ASP A 104 -0.92 -4.00 -10.32
CA ASP A 104 -1.88 -2.90 -10.32
C ASP A 104 -1.15 -1.56 -10.55
N ILE A 105 -1.50 -0.88 -11.64
CA ILE A 105 -0.89 0.39 -12.06
C ILE A 105 -1.93 1.51 -12.00
N VAL A 106 -1.58 2.60 -11.32
CA VAL A 106 -2.42 3.80 -11.18
C VAL A 106 -1.89 4.87 -12.12
N LEU A 107 -2.65 5.17 -13.17
CA LEU A 107 -2.31 6.23 -14.13
C LEU A 107 -3.09 7.52 -13.91
N ASN A 108 -4.25 7.43 -13.24
CA ASN A 108 -5.19 8.54 -13.13
C ASN A 108 -4.78 9.61 -12.09
N HIS A 109 -4.04 9.23 -11.05
CA HIS A 109 -3.72 10.11 -9.92
C HIS A 109 -2.42 9.71 -9.19
N THR A 110 -1.99 10.60 -8.29
CA THR A 110 -0.90 10.40 -7.31
C THR A 110 -1.45 10.63 -5.90
N GLY A 111 -0.64 10.40 -4.85
CA GLY A 111 -0.91 10.96 -3.52
C GLY A 111 -0.88 12.51 -3.52
N ASN A 112 -1.18 13.17 -2.40
CA ASN A 112 -1.21 14.64 -2.35
C ASN A 112 0.20 15.23 -2.34
N VAL A 113 0.84 15.23 -3.50
CA VAL A 113 2.18 15.77 -3.73
C VAL A 113 2.17 17.19 -4.29
N PHE A 114 0.98 17.71 -4.62
CA PHE A 114 0.75 19.07 -5.08
C PHE A 114 -0.18 19.79 -4.11
N ALA A 115 0.14 21.05 -3.80
CA ALA A 115 -0.76 21.96 -3.11
C ALA A 115 -1.12 23.10 -4.07
N TYR A 116 -2.39 23.44 -4.10
CA TYR A 116 -2.90 24.59 -4.85
C TYR A 116 -2.95 25.80 -3.91
N GLN A 117 -2.41 26.94 -4.34
CA GLN A 117 -2.67 28.20 -3.64
C GLN A 117 -4.05 28.72 -4.05
N TRP A 118 -4.84 29.13 -3.07
CA TRP A 118 -6.17 29.72 -3.26
C TRP A 118 -6.04 31.22 -3.47
N ASP A 119 -6.90 31.77 -4.32
CA ASP A 119 -6.99 33.22 -4.51
C ASP A 119 -7.55 33.90 -3.24
N VAL A 120 -7.18 35.16 -3.03
CA VAL A 120 -7.63 35.92 -1.85
C VAL A 120 -9.15 35.99 -1.82
N GLY A 121 -9.76 35.38 -0.80
CA GLY A 121 -11.20 35.35 -0.58
C GLY A 121 -11.88 34.02 -0.93
N GLU A 122 -11.16 33.08 -1.54
CA GLU A 122 -11.69 31.74 -1.80
C GLU A 122 -11.60 30.84 -0.57
N LYS A 123 -12.57 29.94 -0.41
CA LYS A 123 -12.57 28.94 0.69
C LYS A 123 -12.11 27.57 0.23
N THR A 124 -12.15 27.31 -1.07
CA THR A 124 -11.75 26.06 -1.72
C THR A 124 -11.11 26.38 -3.06
N CYS A 125 -10.13 25.59 -3.51
CA CYS A 125 -9.48 25.80 -4.80
C CYS A 125 -10.33 25.37 -6.02
N LEU A 126 -11.65 25.19 -5.83
CA LEU A 126 -12.58 24.79 -6.89
C LEU A 126 -13.05 25.97 -7.75
N ASP A 127 -13.00 27.19 -7.21
CA ASP A 127 -13.47 28.40 -7.87
C ASP A 127 -12.35 29.15 -8.61
N SER A 128 -11.10 28.95 -8.17
CA SER A 128 -9.92 29.52 -8.79
C SER A 128 -9.80 29.08 -10.24
N LYS A 129 -9.84 30.05 -11.18
CA LYS A 129 -9.73 29.83 -12.65
C LYS A 129 -8.33 29.39 -13.12
N GLY A 130 -7.54 28.82 -12.22
CA GLY A 130 -6.15 28.45 -12.43
C GLY A 130 -5.35 28.63 -11.15
N ALA A 131 -5.68 27.87 -10.10
CA ALA A 131 -4.82 27.82 -8.92
C ALA A 131 -3.41 27.38 -9.34
N GLU A 132 -2.40 28.17 -8.97
CA GLU A 132 -1.01 27.77 -9.20
C GLU A 132 -0.66 26.63 -8.25
N ALA A 133 -0.09 25.56 -8.81
CA ALA A 133 0.53 24.52 -8.00
C ALA A 133 1.77 25.11 -7.32
N SER A 134 1.72 25.25 -6.00
CA SER A 134 2.83 25.75 -5.21
C SER A 134 3.61 24.59 -4.61
N PHE A 135 4.87 24.49 -5.02
CA PHE A 135 5.85 23.58 -4.39
C PHE A 135 6.45 24.15 -3.12
N ARG A 136 6.07 25.38 -2.71
CA ARG A 136 6.53 25.99 -1.46
C ARG A 136 5.71 25.44 -0.31
N ARG A 137 6.41 25.07 0.77
CA ARG A 137 5.80 24.68 2.04
C ARG A 137 4.95 25.86 2.53
N VAL A 138 3.65 25.67 2.69
CA VAL A 138 2.80 26.65 3.37
C VAL A 138 3.28 26.66 4.83
N ALA A 139 3.72 27.83 5.29
CA ALA A 139 4.29 28.03 6.62
C ALA A 139 3.24 27.93 7.72
#